data_AF-A0A1I0NHT8-F1
#
_entry.id   AF-A0A1I0NHT8-F1
#
_cell.length_a   1.000
_cell.length_b   1.000
_cell.length_c   1.000
_cell.angle_alpha   90.00
_cell.angle_beta   90.00
_cell.angle_gamma   90.00
#
_symmetry.space_group_name_H-M   'P 1'
#
loop_
_entity.id
_entity.type
_entity.pdbx_description
1 polymer ?
#
loop_
_entity_poly.entity_id
_entity_poly.type
_entity_poly.pdbx_seq_one_letter_code
_entity_poly.pdbx_strand_id
1 'polypeptide(L)'
;MTEFSRADIQELQTAGTESQAHLWPKVELAARKREERDPYYPGEYRFERKMADRVPDCLILGEGVNRWIEFVAGSDQPYREKTREALRLGAIIHWVFHEDHIEQIEDAREALGGDLQQSVEFGRYSPRLETLSLGEPITYRNFEMPVEALEDLVPAEILGYRKGAARIQQKGLYLDLGLFDFGGSQRRLFASDPDAHYYHSLAPGEPMDNLTRRFPSKDGLRELIEGGQLTRLGPVATQ
;
A
#
# COMPACT_ATOMS: atom_id res chain seq x y z
N MET A 1 36.20 -2.39 3.11
CA MET A 1 35.73 -1.95 1.79
C MET A 1 36.34 -2.90 0.77
N THR A 2 35.52 -3.77 0.24
CA THR A 2 35.91 -4.73 -0.79
C THR A 2 35.97 -3.94 -2.10
N GLU A 3 37.14 -3.82 -2.72
CA GLU A 3 37.28 -3.06 -3.99
C GLU A 3 36.61 -3.84 -5.12
N PHE A 4 35.59 -3.22 -5.74
CA PHE A 4 34.96 -3.76 -6.94
C PHE A 4 35.75 -3.34 -8.17
N SER A 5 36.04 -4.30 -9.04
CA SER A 5 36.70 -4.02 -10.31
C SER A 5 35.73 -3.39 -11.31
N ARG A 6 36.25 -2.75 -12.36
CA ARG A 6 35.43 -2.26 -13.48
C ARG A 6 34.61 -3.38 -14.15
N ALA A 7 35.11 -4.61 -14.13
CA ALA A 7 34.40 -5.77 -14.67
C ALA A 7 33.20 -6.13 -13.79
N ASP A 8 33.36 -6.14 -12.46
CA ASP A 8 32.25 -6.40 -11.54
C ASP A 8 31.13 -5.34 -11.68
N ILE A 9 31.50 -4.07 -11.89
CA ILE A 9 30.54 -2.97 -12.11
C ILE A 9 29.81 -3.14 -13.45
N GLN A 10 30.50 -3.63 -14.50
CA GLN A 10 29.88 -3.91 -15.80
C GLN A 10 28.89 -5.08 -15.75
N GLU A 11 29.17 -6.12 -14.95
CA GLU A 11 28.24 -7.24 -14.76
C GLU A 11 26.97 -6.82 -14.00
N LEU A 12 27.05 -5.79 -13.16
CA LEU A 12 25.92 -5.24 -12.42
C LEU A 12 25.09 -4.24 -13.25
N GLN A 13 25.56 -3.81 -14.42
CA GLN A 13 24.79 -2.95 -15.32
C GLN A 13 23.67 -3.75 -16.00
N THR A 14 22.41 -3.39 -15.75
CA THR A 14 21.26 -4.12 -16.28
C THR A 14 20.54 -3.37 -17.39
N ALA A 15 20.76 -2.06 -17.53
CA ALA A 15 20.12 -1.26 -18.56
C ALA A 15 20.99 -0.06 -19.02
N GLY A 16 21.45 -0.09 -20.27
CA GLY A 16 22.03 1.08 -20.95
C GLY A 16 23.12 1.80 -20.14
N THR A 17 23.04 3.14 -20.07
CA THR A 17 23.97 3.97 -19.30
C THR A 17 23.38 4.27 -17.92
N GLU A 18 23.72 3.44 -16.94
CA GLU A 18 23.34 3.63 -15.54
C GLU A 18 24.27 4.65 -14.86
N SER A 19 23.73 5.59 -14.09
CA SER A 19 24.54 6.55 -13.33
C SER A 19 25.33 5.87 -12.21
N GLN A 20 26.39 6.49 -11.69
CA GLN A 20 27.14 5.93 -10.54
C GLN A 20 26.25 5.75 -9.31
N ALA A 21 25.31 6.68 -9.07
CA ALA A 21 24.27 6.53 -8.04
C ALA A 21 23.34 5.34 -8.32
N HIS A 22 23.08 5.03 -9.59
CA HIS A 22 22.28 3.89 -10.01
C HIS A 22 23.00 2.54 -9.76
N LEU A 23 24.33 2.54 -9.80
CA LEU A 23 25.19 1.35 -9.69
C LEU A 23 25.58 1.00 -8.26
N TRP A 24 25.75 2.01 -7.40
CA TRP A 24 26.22 1.83 -6.03
C TRP A 24 25.40 0.83 -5.19
N PRO A 25 24.05 0.85 -5.20
CA PRO A 25 23.27 -0.12 -4.44
C PRO A 25 23.45 -1.57 -4.91
N LYS A 26 23.74 -1.79 -6.20
CA LYS A 26 23.98 -3.12 -6.75
C LYS A 26 25.33 -3.68 -6.33
N VAL A 27 26.33 -2.81 -6.25
CA VAL A 27 27.68 -3.11 -5.76
C VAL A 27 27.64 -3.51 -4.29
N GLU A 28 26.92 -2.74 -3.46
CA GLU A 28 26.73 -3.02 -2.04
C GLU A 28 25.99 -4.35 -1.81
N LEU A 29 24.95 -4.64 -2.62
CA LEU A 29 24.25 -5.93 -2.61
C LEU A 29 25.18 -7.10 -2.95
N ALA A 30 26.01 -6.96 -3.99
CA ALA A 30 26.96 -7.99 -4.40
C ALA A 30 28.03 -8.24 -3.31
N ALA A 31 28.44 -7.20 -2.60
CA ALA A 31 29.39 -7.31 -1.48
C ALA A 31 28.81 -8.14 -0.35
N ARG A 32 27.58 -7.83 0.07
CA ARG A 32 26.88 -8.54 1.15
C ARG A 32 26.57 -9.98 0.81
N LYS A 33 26.18 -10.27 -0.44
CA LYS A 33 26.01 -11.63 -0.94
C LYS A 33 27.31 -12.42 -0.90
N ARG A 34 28.45 -11.80 -1.27
CA ARG A 34 29.78 -12.42 -1.18
C ARG A 34 30.20 -12.66 0.27
N GLU A 35 29.77 -11.81 1.19
CA GLU A 35 30.09 -11.87 2.62
C GLU A 35 29.05 -12.65 3.46
N GLU A 36 27.99 -13.19 2.84
CA GLU A 36 26.86 -13.87 3.49
C GLU A 36 26.26 -13.07 4.67
N ARG A 37 26.20 -11.74 4.53
CA ARG A 37 25.69 -10.83 5.56
C ARG A 37 24.22 -10.48 5.30
N ASP A 38 23.32 -11.14 6.02
CA ASP A 38 21.89 -10.81 6.01
C ASP A 38 21.62 -9.56 6.87
N PRO A 39 20.88 -8.56 6.36
CA PRO A 39 20.36 -7.48 7.21
C PRO A 39 19.26 -8.03 8.13
N TYR A 40 19.43 -7.89 9.45
CA TYR A 40 18.46 -8.31 10.47
C TYR A 40 17.85 -7.11 11.21
N TYR A 41 16.52 -7.03 11.23
CA TYR A 41 15.78 -6.02 12.00
C TYR A 41 14.67 -6.69 12.82
N PRO A 42 14.54 -6.38 14.13
CA PRO A 42 13.47 -6.93 14.94
C PRO A 42 12.09 -6.34 14.59
N GLY A 43 11.09 -7.19 14.25
CA GLY A 43 9.66 -6.82 14.15
C GLY A 43 8.82 -7.63 13.14
N GLU A 44 7.51 -7.37 13.07
CA GLU A 44 6.52 -8.13 12.28
C GLU A 44 5.89 -7.27 11.15
N TYR A 45 6.24 -7.52 9.88
CA TYR A 45 5.89 -6.64 8.73
C TYR A 45 5.72 -7.39 7.39
N ARG A 46 5.11 -6.74 6.37
CA ARG A 46 4.94 -7.23 4.96
C ARG A 46 5.54 -6.22 3.94
N PHE A 47 6.01 -6.67 2.77
CA PHE A 47 6.83 -5.88 1.81
C PHE A 47 6.41 -6.05 0.33
N GLU A 48 6.57 -4.99 -0.50
CA GLU A 48 6.66 -5.07 -1.97
C GLU A 48 8.13 -5.10 -2.42
N ARG A 49 8.45 -5.99 -3.36
CA ARG A 49 9.70 -5.93 -4.14
C ARG A 49 9.44 -5.26 -5.49
N LYS A 50 9.71 -3.95 -5.60
CA LYS A 50 9.95 -3.28 -6.91
C LYS A 50 11.14 -2.34 -6.76
N MET A 51 12.10 -2.47 -7.67
CA MET A 51 13.52 -2.08 -7.48
C MET A 51 14.24 -2.79 -6.32
N ALA A 52 13.78 -3.97 -5.96
CA ALA A 52 14.41 -4.85 -4.96
C ALA A 52 15.79 -5.42 -5.34
N ASP A 53 16.37 -5.00 -6.47
CA ASP A 53 17.79 -5.22 -6.75
C ASP A 53 18.70 -4.16 -6.08
N ARG A 54 18.11 -3.18 -5.37
CA ARG A 54 18.81 -2.08 -4.66
C ARG A 54 18.59 -2.03 -3.17
N VAL A 55 17.48 -2.58 -2.71
CA VAL A 55 17.19 -2.74 -1.28
C VAL A 55 17.43 -4.22 -1.00
N PRO A 56 18.56 -4.61 -0.39
CA PRO A 56 18.85 -6.00 -0.11
C PRO A 56 17.69 -6.64 0.64
N ASP A 57 17.21 -7.74 0.06
CA ASP A 57 16.36 -8.79 0.62
C ASP A 57 15.83 -8.54 2.04
N CYS A 58 14.78 -7.73 2.16
CA CYS A 58 13.97 -7.69 3.37
C CYS A 58 12.93 -8.80 3.28
N LEU A 59 13.32 -10.04 3.61
CA LEU A 59 12.36 -11.07 4.02
C LEU A 59 12.01 -10.81 5.48
N ILE A 60 10.84 -10.24 5.73
CA ILE A 60 10.30 -10.17 7.09
C ILE A 60 9.04 -11.02 7.12
N LEU A 61 9.05 -11.99 8.01
CA LEU A 61 7.94 -12.89 8.27
C LEU A 61 7.30 -12.45 9.58
N GLY A 62 6.04 -12.05 9.53
CA GLY A 62 5.20 -11.83 10.71
C GLY A 62 3.84 -12.45 10.46
N GLU A 63 3.55 -13.56 11.13
CA GLU A 63 2.18 -14.06 11.23
C GLU A 63 1.37 -13.08 12.10
N GLY A 64 0.13 -12.77 11.70
CA GLY A 64 -0.82 -12.08 12.58
C GLY A 64 -0.86 -10.54 12.57
N VAL A 65 -0.09 -9.83 11.72
CA VAL A 65 -0.13 -8.35 11.67
C VAL A 65 -0.40 -7.80 10.26
N ASN A 66 -1.34 -6.85 10.18
CA ASN A 66 -1.65 -6.07 8.97
C ASN A 66 -0.74 -4.83 8.86
N ARG A 67 0.59 -5.01 8.90
CA ARG A 67 1.56 -3.93 8.69
C ARG A 67 2.30 -4.10 7.36
N TRP A 68 2.46 -3.02 6.63
CA TRP A 68 3.09 -2.91 5.33
C TRP A 68 4.24 -1.90 5.42
N ILE A 69 5.45 -2.31 5.05
CA ILE A 69 6.59 -1.41 4.91
C ILE A 69 6.90 -1.29 3.43
N GLU A 70 6.93 -0.06 2.94
CA GLU A 70 7.22 0.28 1.56
C GLU A 70 8.57 0.99 1.50
N PHE A 71 9.54 0.38 0.81
CA PHE A 71 10.83 1.01 0.57
C PHE A 71 10.82 1.83 -0.72
N VAL A 72 11.28 3.06 -0.63
CA VAL A 72 11.35 4.00 -1.75
C VAL A 72 12.81 4.30 -2.08
N ALA A 73 13.21 3.96 -3.31
CA ALA A 73 14.59 4.08 -3.76
C ALA A 73 14.69 4.45 -5.25
N GLY A 74 14.73 5.75 -5.54
CA GLY A 74 15.12 6.31 -6.83
C GLY A 74 14.17 5.98 -7.98
N SER A 75 12.89 5.81 -7.67
CA SER A 75 11.82 5.55 -8.64
C SER A 75 10.55 6.27 -8.25
N ASP A 76 9.82 6.78 -9.26
CA ASP A 76 8.51 7.41 -9.08
C ASP A 76 7.54 6.44 -8.40
N GLN A 77 6.80 6.96 -7.43
CA GLN A 77 5.79 6.19 -6.71
C GLN A 77 4.41 6.83 -6.86
N PRO A 78 3.37 6.05 -7.20
CA PRO A 78 1.97 6.46 -7.01
C PRO A 78 1.60 6.43 -5.51
N TYR A 79 2.18 7.35 -4.73
CA TYR A 79 2.09 7.36 -3.26
C TYR A 79 0.65 7.32 -2.76
N ARG A 80 -0.20 8.17 -3.35
CA ARG A 80 -1.60 8.32 -2.95
C ARG A 80 -2.41 7.05 -3.23
N GLU A 81 -2.35 6.53 -4.46
CA GLU A 81 -3.13 5.35 -4.87
C GLU A 81 -2.72 4.12 -4.08
N LYS A 82 -1.41 3.90 -3.90
CA LYS A 82 -0.88 2.80 -3.09
C LYS A 82 -1.35 2.91 -1.64
N THR A 83 -1.23 4.10 -1.05
CA THR A 83 -1.62 4.36 0.34
C THR A 83 -3.11 4.10 0.53
N ARG A 84 -3.97 4.72 -0.29
CA ARG A 84 -5.42 4.56 -0.22
C ARG A 84 -5.83 3.10 -0.29
N GLU A 85 -5.34 2.37 -1.26
CA GLU A 85 -5.78 0.99 -1.49
C GLU A 85 -5.26 0.04 -0.39
N ALA A 86 -4.03 0.21 0.10
CA ALA A 86 -3.51 -0.58 1.21
C ALA A 86 -4.26 -0.28 2.53
N LEU A 87 -4.56 1.00 2.82
CA LEU A 87 -5.38 1.38 3.98
C LEU A 87 -6.81 0.84 3.87
N ARG A 88 -7.39 0.84 2.67
CA ARG A 88 -8.72 0.24 2.40
C ARG A 88 -8.75 -1.24 2.75
N LEU A 89 -7.65 -1.96 2.54
CA LEU A 89 -7.47 -3.35 2.94
C LEU A 89 -7.10 -3.55 4.42
N GLY A 90 -7.08 -2.47 5.22
CA GLY A 90 -6.75 -2.55 6.64
C GLY A 90 -5.27 -2.67 6.95
N ALA A 91 -4.40 -2.41 5.98
CA ALA A 91 -2.97 -2.30 6.24
C ALA A 91 -2.65 -1.01 7.01
N ILE A 92 -1.64 -1.09 7.87
CA ILE A 92 -0.89 0.05 8.41
C ILE A 92 0.36 0.19 7.56
N ILE A 93 0.64 1.38 7.05
CA ILE A 93 1.72 1.60 6.07
C ILE A 93 2.85 2.39 6.72
N HIS A 94 4.08 1.96 6.50
CA HIS A 94 5.29 2.71 6.80
C HIS A 94 6.02 2.98 5.49
N TRP A 95 6.17 4.26 5.13
CA TRP A 95 7.02 4.68 4.02
C TRP A 95 8.45 4.86 4.50
N VAL A 96 9.39 4.14 3.89
CA VAL A 96 10.80 4.14 4.26
C VAL A 96 11.64 4.55 3.06
N PHE A 97 12.35 5.66 3.18
CA PHE A 97 13.14 6.24 2.08
C PHE A 97 14.60 5.86 2.20
N HIS A 98 15.21 5.52 1.08
CA HIS A 98 16.65 5.28 1.00
C HIS A 98 17.43 6.58 1.26
N GLU A 99 18.57 6.49 1.97
CA GLU A 99 19.38 7.67 2.34
C GLU A 99 19.87 8.49 1.15
N ASP A 100 20.15 7.84 0.02
CA ASP A 100 20.56 8.49 -1.23
C ASP A 100 19.39 9.14 -2.01
N HIS A 101 18.15 8.95 -1.54
CA HIS A 101 16.92 9.39 -2.21
C HIS A 101 16.00 10.19 -1.27
N ILE A 102 16.60 10.99 -0.38
CA ILE A 102 15.84 11.82 0.56
C ILE A 102 14.96 12.87 -0.12
N GLU A 103 15.25 13.26 -1.36
CA GLU A 103 14.41 14.15 -2.16
C GLU A 103 12.99 13.59 -2.32
N GLN A 104 12.85 12.26 -2.38
CA GLN A 104 11.56 11.60 -2.56
C GLN A 104 10.65 11.72 -1.32
N ILE A 105 11.20 12.12 -0.17
CA ILE A 105 10.40 12.45 1.03
C ILE A 105 9.49 13.64 0.73
N GLU A 106 10.00 14.65 0.02
CA GLU A 106 9.21 15.84 -0.31
C GLU A 106 8.16 15.51 -1.38
N ASP A 107 8.49 14.69 -2.38
CA ASP A 107 7.51 14.19 -3.36
C ASP A 107 6.37 13.43 -2.67
N ALA A 108 6.70 12.58 -1.71
CA ALA A 108 5.71 11.83 -0.93
C ALA A 108 4.87 12.76 -0.04
N ARG A 109 5.49 13.79 0.56
CA ARG A 109 4.77 14.80 1.35
C ARG A 109 3.80 15.59 0.49
N GLU A 110 4.21 16.02 -0.69
CA GLU A 110 3.36 16.74 -1.63
C GLU A 110 2.18 15.86 -2.07
N ALA A 111 2.47 14.61 -2.46
CA ALA A 111 1.44 13.68 -2.93
C ALA A 111 0.42 13.32 -1.84
N LEU A 112 0.88 13.09 -0.60
CA LEU A 112 0.04 12.64 0.51
C LEU A 112 -0.54 13.79 1.35
N GLY A 113 0.01 14.99 1.26
CA GLY A 113 -0.29 16.10 2.17
C GLY A 113 -1.76 16.54 2.17
N GLY A 114 -2.46 16.39 1.05
CA GLY A 114 -3.90 16.67 0.96
C GLY A 114 -4.78 15.66 1.70
N ASP A 115 -4.30 14.42 1.85
CA ASP A 115 -5.07 13.35 2.48
C ASP A 115 -4.61 13.08 3.93
N LEU A 116 -3.40 13.50 4.31
CA LEU A 116 -2.91 13.31 5.66
C LEU A 116 -3.54 14.32 6.62
N GLN A 117 -4.22 13.80 7.65
CA GLN A 117 -4.85 14.64 8.67
C GLN A 117 -3.84 15.30 9.62
N GLN A 118 -2.60 14.80 9.63
CA GLN A 118 -1.48 15.32 10.39
C GLN A 118 -0.18 15.03 9.66
N SER A 119 0.86 15.82 9.93
CA SER A 119 2.21 15.46 9.47
C SER A 119 2.63 14.11 10.03
N VAL A 120 3.33 13.34 9.21
CA VAL A 120 3.88 12.03 9.53
C VAL A 120 5.39 12.09 9.28
N GLU A 121 6.18 11.63 10.24
CA GLU A 121 7.61 11.42 10.03
C GLU A 121 7.84 10.13 9.23
N PHE A 122 8.43 10.23 8.04
CA PHE A 122 8.75 9.03 7.25
C PHE A 122 10.01 8.32 7.72
N GLY A 123 10.03 7.01 7.53
CA GLY A 123 11.17 6.17 7.83
C GLY A 123 12.34 6.40 6.90
N ARG A 124 13.51 5.96 7.34
CA ARG A 124 14.76 6.06 6.60
C ARG A 124 15.51 4.74 6.64
N TYR A 125 16.10 4.40 5.51
CA TYR A 125 16.98 3.25 5.36
C TYR A 125 18.34 3.70 4.86
N SER A 126 19.38 3.39 5.63
CA SER A 126 20.77 3.59 5.25
C SER A 126 21.44 2.22 5.20
N PRO A 127 21.67 1.66 4.00
CA PRO A 127 22.47 0.47 3.87
C PRO A 127 23.88 0.72 4.40
N ARG A 128 24.49 1.88 4.11
CA ARG A 128 25.87 2.17 4.49
C ARG A 128 26.11 2.12 5.99
N LEU A 129 25.13 2.60 6.76
CA LEU A 129 25.18 2.59 8.22
C LEU A 129 24.46 1.39 8.84
N GLU A 130 23.91 0.51 8.01
CA GLU A 130 23.10 -0.65 8.42
C GLU A 130 21.96 -0.25 9.38
N THR A 131 21.30 0.88 9.09
CA THR A 131 20.23 1.42 9.95
C THR A 131 18.90 1.49 9.22
N LEU A 132 17.84 1.20 9.98
CA LEU A 132 16.44 1.29 9.55
C LEU A 132 15.63 2.00 10.63
N SER A 133 14.94 3.06 10.23
CA SER A 133 13.85 3.67 11.01
C SER A 133 12.56 3.54 10.20
N LEU A 134 11.47 3.18 10.87
CA LEU A 134 10.18 3.00 10.22
C LEU A 134 9.37 4.28 10.10
N GLY A 135 9.79 5.32 10.84
CA GLY A 135 8.99 6.52 11.03
C GLY A 135 7.65 6.24 11.69
N GLU A 136 6.75 7.20 11.56
CA GLU A 136 5.37 7.12 11.99
C GLU A 136 4.50 6.36 10.97
N PRO A 137 3.53 5.57 11.44
CA PRO A 137 2.63 4.84 10.57
C PRO A 137 1.59 5.77 9.92
N ILE A 138 1.31 5.52 8.64
CA ILE A 138 0.07 5.94 8.01
C ILE A 138 -0.98 4.84 8.23
N THR A 139 -2.14 5.26 8.69
CA THR A 139 -3.27 4.39 9.04
C THR A 139 -4.55 4.99 8.48
N TYR A 140 -5.62 4.21 8.48
CA TYR A 140 -6.95 4.73 8.15
C TYR A 140 -7.37 5.93 9.04
N ARG A 141 -6.83 6.04 10.27
CA ARG A 141 -7.24 7.07 11.24
C ARG A 141 -6.61 8.43 11.01
N ASN A 142 -5.48 8.50 10.32
CA ASN A 142 -4.76 9.74 10.06
C ASN A 142 -4.66 10.03 8.55
N PHE A 143 -5.50 9.37 7.75
CA PHE A 143 -5.54 9.49 6.30
C PHE A 143 -6.99 9.61 5.82
N GLU A 144 -7.28 10.62 5.04
CA GLU A 144 -8.59 10.86 4.45
C GLU A 144 -8.85 9.91 3.30
N MET A 145 -10.02 9.28 3.33
CA MET A 145 -10.45 8.30 2.35
C MET A 145 -11.78 8.75 1.72
N PRO A 146 -11.83 9.92 1.04
CA PRO A 146 -13.04 10.38 0.37
C PRO A 146 -13.48 9.35 -0.68
N VAL A 147 -14.80 9.23 -0.86
CA VAL A 147 -15.39 8.47 -1.96
C VAL A 147 -15.93 9.50 -2.93
N GLU A 148 -15.19 9.76 -4.01
CA GLU A 148 -15.47 10.82 -4.97
C GLU A 148 -16.13 10.28 -6.23
N ALA A 149 -15.91 9.00 -6.52
CA ALA A 149 -16.52 8.31 -7.65
C ALA A 149 -16.85 6.85 -7.33
N LEU A 150 -17.61 6.18 -8.20
CA LEU A 150 -17.91 4.76 -8.03
C LEU A 150 -16.65 3.90 -8.11
N GLU A 151 -15.66 4.36 -8.85
CA GLU A 151 -14.37 3.72 -9.03
C GLU A 151 -13.62 3.59 -7.68
N ASP A 152 -13.84 4.50 -6.71
CA ASP A 152 -13.30 4.39 -5.34
C ASP A 152 -13.90 3.22 -4.52
N LEU A 153 -15.03 2.67 -4.99
CA LEU A 153 -15.63 1.47 -4.41
C LEU A 153 -15.03 0.21 -5.02
N VAL A 154 -14.59 0.29 -6.28
CA VAL A 154 -14.05 -0.83 -7.03
C VAL A 154 -12.66 -1.18 -6.52
N PRO A 155 -12.36 -2.46 -6.26
CA PRO A 155 -11.02 -2.86 -5.85
C PRO A 155 -9.97 -2.63 -6.93
N ALA A 156 -9.02 -1.74 -6.64
CA ALA A 156 -7.89 -1.51 -7.52
C ALA A 156 -6.84 -2.62 -7.41
N GLU A 157 -6.01 -2.75 -8.44
CA GLU A 157 -4.79 -3.55 -8.34
C GLU A 157 -3.76 -2.82 -7.48
N ILE A 158 -3.36 -3.46 -6.38
CA ILE A 158 -2.18 -3.07 -5.64
C ILE A 158 -0.98 -3.69 -6.38
N LEU A 159 -0.14 -2.84 -6.97
CA LEU A 159 1.30 -3.13 -7.04
C LEU A 159 1.70 -4.35 -7.87
N GLY A 160 1.00 -4.67 -8.95
CA GLY A 160 1.34 -5.83 -9.80
C GLY A 160 1.20 -7.19 -9.09
N TYR A 161 0.61 -7.23 -7.90
CA TYR A 161 0.04 -8.44 -7.33
C TYR A 161 -1.37 -8.62 -7.88
N ARG A 162 -1.77 -9.88 -8.15
CA ARG A 162 -3.12 -10.22 -8.63
C ARG A 162 -4.18 -9.51 -7.79
N LYS A 163 -4.93 -8.60 -8.42
CA LYS A 163 -6.17 -7.92 -8.01
C LYS A 163 -6.30 -7.68 -6.52
N GLY A 164 -6.30 -6.43 -6.04
CA GLY A 164 -6.65 -6.09 -4.65
C GLY A 164 -7.94 -6.74 -4.17
N ALA A 165 -8.85 -7.08 -5.10
CA ALA A 165 -10.00 -7.96 -4.88
C ALA A 165 -9.69 -9.33 -4.23
N ALA A 166 -8.53 -9.94 -4.49
CA ALA A 166 -8.13 -11.22 -3.90
C ALA A 166 -7.86 -11.15 -2.38
N ARG A 167 -7.64 -9.94 -1.86
CA ARG A 167 -7.47 -9.69 -0.42
C ARG A 167 -8.77 -9.26 0.25
N ILE A 168 -9.80 -8.92 -0.53
CA ILE A 168 -11.12 -8.62 -0.01
C ILE A 168 -11.80 -9.92 0.41
N GLN A 169 -12.35 -9.92 1.61
CA GLN A 169 -13.14 -11.05 2.10
C GLN A 169 -14.33 -11.30 1.17
N GLN A 170 -14.42 -12.52 0.65
CA GLN A 170 -15.64 -12.99 -0.01
C GLN A 170 -16.64 -13.46 1.05
N LYS A 171 -17.89 -13.01 0.94
CA LYS A 171 -19.02 -13.56 1.70
C LYS A 171 -19.99 -14.22 0.74
N GLY A 172 -19.88 -15.54 0.61
CA GLY A 172 -20.58 -16.29 -0.44
C GLY A 172 -20.02 -15.90 -1.82
N LEU A 173 -20.87 -15.33 -2.68
CA LEU A 173 -20.49 -14.86 -4.01
C LEU A 173 -20.15 -13.36 -4.06
N TYR A 174 -20.20 -12.66 -2.92
CA TYR A 174 -20.08 -11.20 -2.88
C TYR A 174 -18.73 -10.74 -2.34
N LEU A 175 -18.20 -9.65 -2.90
CA LEU A 175 -17.02 -8.95 -2.40
C LEU A 175 -17.43 -7.94 -1.34
N ASP A 176 -16.83 -8.01 -0.15
CA ASP A 176 -17.07 -7.07 0.93
C ASP A 176 -16.33 -5.75 0.71
N LEU A 177 -17.06 -4.70 0.34
CA LEU A 177 -16.45 -3.40 0.06
C LEU A 177 -16.21 -2.57 1.32
N GLY A 178 -16.63 -3.05 2.50
CA GLY A 178 -16.43 -2.41 3.79
C GLY A 178 -17.69 -1.73 4.35
N LEU A 179 -17.50 -1.00 5.45
CA LEU A 179 -18.54 -0.28 6.17
C LEU A 179 -18.59 1.19 5.72
N PHE A 180 -19.79 1.69 5.46
CA PHE A 180 -20.01 3.06 5.04
C PHE A 180 -21.18 3.69 5.80
N ASP A 181 -21.17 5.01 5.89
CA ASP A 181 -22.32 5.83 6.24
C ASP A 181 -23.02 6.32 4.97
N PHE A 182 -24.32 6.10 4.89
CA PHE A 182 -25.21 6.52 3.82
C PHE A 182 -26.13 7.62 4.35
N GLY A 183 -25.67 8.85 4.37
CA GLY A 183 -26.45 10.01 4.84
C GLY A 183 -27.05 9.82 6.23
N GLY A 184 -26.29 9.22 7.16
CA GLY A 184 -26.70 8.92 8.53
C GLY A 184 -27.16 7.48 8.78
N SER A 185 -27.12 6.61 7.76
CA SER A 185 -27.40 5.17 7.91
C SER A 185 -26.13 4.35 7.66
N GLN A 186 -25.60 3.72 8.71
CA GLN A 186 -24.46 2.81 8.54
C GLN A 186 -24.90 1.55 7.80
N ARG A 187 -24.16 1.17 6.76
CA ARG A 187 -24.39 -0.04 5.97
C ARG A 187 -23.08 -0.67 5.56
N ARG A 188 -23.04 -2.00 5.59
CA ARG A 188 -21.97 -2.76 4.97
C ARG A 188 -22.31 -2.97 3.50
N LEU A 189 -21.40 -2.58 2.62
CA LEU A 189 -21.61 -2.60 1.17
C LEU A 189 -20.89 -3.80 0.57
N PHE A 190 -21.55 -4.44 -0.40
CA PHE A 190 -21.03 -5.58 -1.11
C PHE A 190 -21.21 -5.39 -2.62
N ALA A 191 -20.28 -5.94 -3.41
CA ALA A 191 -20.41 -6.06 -4.86
C ALA A 191 -20.66 -7.52 -5.27
N SER A 192 -21.45 -7.72 -6.33
CA SER A 192 -21.70 -9.04 -6.94
C SER A 192 -20.49 -9.65 -7.62
N ASP A 193 -19.52 -8.82 -8.02
CA ASP A 193 -18.35 -9.20 -8.81
C ASP A 193 -17.28 -8.08 -8.74
N PRO A 194 -16.05 -8.34 -9.20
CA PRO A 194 -14.96 -7.36 -9.17
C PRO A 194 -15.23 -6.06 -9.93
N ASP A 195 -16.08 -6.08 -10.95
CA ASP A 195 -16.41 -4.91 -11.76
C ASP A 195 -17.62 -4.14 -11.19
N ALA A 196 -18.15 -4.60 -10.06
CA ALA A 196 -19.25 -4.01 -9.30
C ALA A 196 -20.49 -3.72 -10.16
N HIS A 197 -20.94 -4.71 -10.94
CA HIS A 197 -22.15 -4.58 -11.75
C HIS A 197 -23.40 -4.35 -10.88
N TYR A 198 -23.49 -5.00 -9.73
CA TYR A 198 -24.56 -4.80 -8.75
C TYR A 198 -24.00 -4.62 -7.34
N TYR A 199 -24.69 -3.78 -6.58
CA TYR A 199 -24.40 -3.53 -5.18
C TYR A 199 -25.48 -4.11 -4.28
N HIS A 200 -25.04 -4.52 -3.10
CA HIS A 200 -25.90 -5.09 -2.07
C HIS A 200 -25.49 -4.49 -0.74
N SER A 201 -26.43 -4.37 0.19
CA SER A 201 -26.15 -3.78 1.48
C SER A 201 -26.82 -4.53 2.62
N LEU A 202 -26.25 -4.32 3.79
CA LEU A 202 -26.61 -5.00 5.01
C LEU A 202 -26.48 -4.00 6.17
N ALA A 203 -27.41 -4.02 7.13
CA ALA A 203 -27.18 -3.30 8.37
C ALA A 203 -25.99 -3.91 9.14
N PRO A 204 -25.23 -3.14 9.92
CA PRO A 204 -24.03 -3.65 10.59
C PRO A 204 -24.39 -4.82 11.53
N GLY A 205 -23.67 -5.93 11.42
CA GLY A 205 -23.84 -7.10 12.30
C GLY A 205 -24.93 -8.10 11.89
N GLU A 206 -25.75 -7.79 10.88
CA GLU A 206 -26.78 -8.71 10.39
C GLU A 206 -26.18 -9.94 9.65
N PRO A 207 -26.88 -11.09 9.65
CA PRO A 207 -26.46 -12.25 8.87
C PRO A 207 -26.68 -12.02 7.36
N MET A 208 -25.87 -12.70 6.53
CA MET A 208 -25.95 -12.58 5.06
C MET A 208 -27.32 -12.96 4.47
N ASP A 209 -28.14 -13.72 5.20
CA ASP A 209 -29.50 -14.06 4.77
C ASP A 209 -30.41 -12.83 4.69
N ASN A 210 -30.08 -11.76 5.42
CA ASN A 210 -30.79 -10.48 5.41
C ASN A 210 -30.21 -9.48 4.38
N LEU A 211 -29.33 -9.93 3.48
CA LEU A 211 -28.73 -9.09 2.46
C LEU A 211 -29.81 -8.44 1.59
N THR A 212 -29.86 -7.11 1.60
CA THR A 212 -30.75 -6.36 0.72
C THR A 212 -30.14 -6.33 -0.67
N ARG A 213 -30.73 -7.10 -1.59
CA ARG A 213 -30.15 -7.30 -2.93
C ARG A 213 -30.44 -6.12 -3.83
N ARG A 214 -29.45 -5.75 -4.67
CA ARG A 214 -29.55 -4.64 -5.64
C ARG A 214 -29.91 -3.30 -4.97
N PHE A 215 -29.52 -3.15 -3.71
CA PHE A 215 -29.67 -1.93 -2.95
C PHE A 215 -28.36 -1.65 -2.20
N PRO A 216 -27.77 -0.46 -2.38
CA PRO A 216 -28.20 0.62 -3.28
C PRO A 216 -28.11 0.24 -4.77
N SER A 217 -28.84 0.95 -5.63
CA SER A 217 -28.60 0.88 -7.07
C SER A 217 -27.30 1.62 -7.41
N LYS A 218 -26.73 1.35 -8.60
CA LYS A 218 -25.53 2.07 -9.06
C LYS A 218 -25.78 3.58 -9.18
N ASP A 219 -26.96 3.97 -9.69
CA ASP A 219 -27.34 5.38 -9.81
C ASP A 219 -27.56 6.03 -8.44
N GLY A 220 -28.22 5.33 -7.50
CA GLY A 220 -28.40 5.84 -6.14
C GLY A 220 -27.08 5.99 -5.38
N LEU A 221 -26.08 5.13 -5.63
CA LEU A 221 -24.73 5.33 -5.12
C LEU A 221 -24.07 6.58 -5.71
N ARG A 222 -24.23 6.84 -7.02
CA ARG A 222 -23.71 8.07 -7.63
C ARG A 222 -24.31 9.30 -6.99
N GLU A 223 -25.64 9.33 -6.81
CA GLU A 223 -26.32 10.46 -6.17
C GLU A 223 -25.81 10.70 -4.74
N LEU A 224 -25.58 9.65 -3.96
CA LEU A 224 -25.00 9.77 -2.62
C LEU A 224 -23.56 10.28 -2.65
N ILE A 225 -22.75 9.85 -3.62
CA ILE A 225 -21.36 10.30 -3.79
C ILE A 225 -21.33 11.77 -4.20
N GLU A 226 -22.08 12.14 -5.24
CA GLU A 226 -22.18 13.51 -5.75
C GLU A 226 -22.73 14.48 -4.69
N GLY A 227 -23.63 14.00 -3.83
CA GLY A 227 -24.17 14.74 -2.69
C GLY A 227 -23.24 14.81 -1.46
N GLY A 228 -22.08 14.13 -1.48
CA GLY A 228 -21.18 14.03 -0.31
C GLY A 228 -21.79 13.28 0.87
N GLN A 229 -22.77 12.41 0.61
CA GLN A 229 -23.54 11.65 1.61
C GLN A 229 -23.06 10.21 1.76
N LEU A 230 -22.01 9.80 1.04
CA LEU A 230 -21.38 8.49 1.20
C LEU A 230 -20.00 8.64 1.84
N THR A 231 -19.84 8.13 3.06
CA THR A 231 -18.55 8.18 3.77
C THR A 231 -18.09 6.77 4.12
N ARG A 232 -16.84 6.43 3.82
CA ARG A 232 -16.23 5.17 4.27
C ARG A 232 -15.88 5.28 5.75
N LEU A 233 -16.29 4.30 6.56
CA LEU A 233 -16.12 4.33 8.01
C LEU A 233 -14.93 3.49 8.51
N GLY A 234 -14.31 2.71 7.64
CA GLY A 234 -13.18 1.88 7.99
C GLY A 234 -12.68 1.03 6.84
N PRO A 235 -11.62 0.24 7.09
CA PRO A 235 -11.15 -0.75 6.13
C PRO A 235 -12.20 -1.84 5.89
N VAL A 236 -12.01 -2.61 4.81
CA VAL A 236 -12.71 -3.88 4.62
C VAL A 236 -12.35 -4.82 5.78
N ALA A 237 -13.27 -5.69 6.22
CA ALA A 237 -12.90 -6.65 7.24
C ALA A 237 -11.84 -7.60 6.66
N THR A 238 -10.70 -7.67 7.34
CA THR A 238 -9.66 -8.62 7.01
C THR A 238 -10.03 -10.01 7.51
N GLN A 239 -9.61 -11.04 6.77
CA GLN A 239 -9.72 -12.44 7.18
C GLN A 239 -8.98 -12.71 8.49
#